data_AF-A0A2S5TL64-F1
#
_entry.id   AF-A0A2S5TL64-F1
#
_cell.length_a   1.000
_cell.length_b   1.000
_cell.length_c   1.000
_cell.angle_alpha   90.00
_cell.angle_beta   90.00
_cell.angle_gamma   90.00
#
_symmetry.space_group_name_H-M   'P 1'
#
loop_
_entity.id
_entity.type
_entity.pdbx_description
1 polymer ?
#
loop_
_entity_poly.entity_id
_entity_poly.type
_entity_poly.pdbx_seq_one_letter_code
_entity_poly.pdbx_strand_id
1 'polypeptide(L)'
;MTCKKMAPAALSALLFCCSALAQEPTLLPAGGYPAHTCSKPELPQMPSGVGGNSEAMAYNGEVRIYNQKAQVYSKCITDYMNTGNADMARIQARINEAVAEANAR
;
A
#
# COMPACT_ATOMS: atom_id res chain seq x y z
N MET A 1 -14.90 -36.16 54.35
CA MET A 1 -14.34 -36.52 53.03
C MET A 1 -12.85 -36.22 53.05
N THR A 2 -12.03 -37.26 53.01
CA THR A 2 -10.56 -37.21 53.10
C THR A 2 -9.90 -37.49 51.75
N CYS A 3 -8.70 -36.90 51.58
CA CYS A 3 -7.71 -37.06 50.50
C CYS A 3 -8.07 -36.45 49.13
N LYS A 4 -7.18 -35.75 48.42
CA LYS A 4 -5.72 -35.90 48.36
C LYS A 4 -5.06 -34.65 47.75
N LYS A 5 -3.88 -34.27 48.28
CA LYS A 5 -2.92 -33.38 47.64
C LYS A 5 -2.49 -33.96 46.28
N MET A 6 -2.50 -33.14 45.22
CA MET A 6 -1.66 -33.30 44.03
C MET A 6 -1.30 -31.91 43.48
N ALA A 7 -0.10 -31.45 43.80
CA ALA A 7 0.77 -30.77 42.84
C ALA A 7 1.85 -31.81 42.44
N PRO A 8 2.62 -31.68 41.35
CA PRO A 8 2.88 -30.50 40.53
C PRO A 8 2.87 -30.77 39.00
N ALA A 9 2.86 -29.73 38.19
CA ALA A 9 3.71 -29.62 36.98
C ALA A 9 3.31 -28.36 36.22
N ALA A 10 4.23 -27.40 36.22
CA ALA A 10 4.20 -26.25 35.37
C ALA A 10 4.16 -26.68 33.91
N LEU A 11 3.08 -26.37 33.20
CA LEU A 11 3.07 -26.29 31.75
C LEU A 11 2.21 -25.09 31.34
N SER A 12 2.64 -23.90 31.78
CA SER A 12 2.20 -22.67 31.12
C SER A 12 2.87 -22.62 29.75
N ALA A 13 2.25 -23.29 28.78
CA ALA A 13 2.45 -22.98 27.38
C ALA A 13 1.93 -21.55 27.18
N LEU A 14 2.82 -20.58 27.34
CA LEU A 14 2.65 -19.24 26.80
C LEU A 14 2.55 -19.40 25.28
N LEU A 15 1.31 -19.62 24.82
CA LEU A 15 0.89 -19.39 23.46
C LEU A 15 1.10 -17.89 23.19
N PHE A 16 2.32 -17.56 22.79
CA PHE A 16 2.63 -16.33 22.08
C PHE A 16 1.87 -16.43 20.74
N CYS A 17 0.57 -16.13 20.76
CA CYS A 17 -0.15 -15.74 19.56
C CYS A 17 0.52 -14.46 19.09
N CYS A 18 1.58 -14.63 18.30
CA CYS A 18 2.19 -13.59 17.51
C CYS A 18 1.14 -13.24 16.45
N SER A 19 0.13 -12.46 16.83
CA SER A 19 -0.66 -11.71 15.89
C SER A 19 0.31 -10.76 15.23
N ALA A 20 0.90 -11.19 14.11
CA ALA A 20 1.54 -10.29 13.19
C ALA A 20 0.47 -9.28 12.80
N LEU A 21 0.46 -8.13 13.50
CA LEU A 21 -0.32 -6.99 13.09
C LEU A 21 0.22 -6.69 11.69
N ALA A 22 -0.56 -7.03 10.68
CA ALA A 22 -0.33 -6.54 9.33
C ALA A 22 -0.41 -5.01 9.48
N GLN A 23 0.75 -4.38 9.65
CA GLN A 23 0.84 -2.93 9.59
C GLN A 23 0.41 -2.57 8.18
N GLU A 24 -0.74 -1.92 8.09
CA GLU A 24 -1.19 -1.26 6.88
C GLU A 24 -0.01 -0.47 6.31
N PRO A 25 0.26 -0.56 5.00
CA PRO A 25 1.32 0.21 4.37
C PRO A 25 1.22 1.69 4.77
N THR A 26 2.36 2.31 5.04
CA THR A 26 2.44 3.73 5.41
C THR A 26 3.61 4.39 4.72
N LEU A 27 3.44 5.64 4.32
CA LEU A 27 4.50 6.49 3.78
C LEU A 27 4.73 7.69 4.69
N LEU A 28 4.62 7.51 6.01
CA LEU A 28 4.91 8.55 7.01
C LEU A 28 6.35 8.42 7.56
N PRO A 29 7.38 8.97 6.89
CA PRO A 29 8.70 9.12 7.48
C PRO A 29 8.80 10.44 8.26
N ALA A 30 9.89 10.61 9.01
CA ALA A 30 10.15 11.81 9.81
C ALA A 30 10.37 13.10 8.97
N GLY A 31 10.56 13.00 7.65
CA GLY A 31 10.97 14.10 6.76
C GLY A 31 9.88 14.65 5.82
N GLY A 32 8.61 14.31 6.04
CA GLY A 32 7.50 14.68 5.16
C GLY A 32 7.04 13.55 4.24
N TYR A 33 5.95 13.75 3.52
CA TYR A 33 5.37 12.71 2.67
C TYR A 33 6.25 12.50 1.42
N PRO A 34 6.77 11.28 1.17
CA PRO A 34 7.70 11.04 0.09
C PRO A 34 7.00 11.13 -1.27
N ALA A 35 7.68 11.58 -2.31
CA ALA A 35 7.14 11.54 -3.67
C ALA A 35 6.94 10.09 -4.16
N HIS A 36 6.00 9.88 -5.08
CA HIS A 36 5.79 8.56 -5.69
C HIS A 36 6.97 8.16 -6.60
N THR A 37 7.20 6.86 -6.74
CA THR A 37 8.23 6.30 -7.63
C THR A 37 7.66 5.78 -8.97
N CYS A 38 6.37 6.01 -9.22
CA CYS A 38 5.67 5.53 -10.41
C CYS A 38 6.24 6.14 -11.70
N SER A 39 6.56 5.28 -12.68
CA SER A 39 7.12 5.68 -13.97
C SER A 39 6.02 5.90 -15.01
N LYS A 40 5.86 7.14 -15.46
CA LYS A 40 4.89 7.50 -16.51
C LYS A 40 5.36 6.92 -17.85
N PRO A 41 4.52 6.20 -18.61
CA PRO A 41 4.89 5.72 -19.92
C PRO A 41 4.98 6.87 -20.95
N GLU A 42 5.91 6.73 -21.88
CA GLU A 42 6.06 7.63 -23.02
C GLU A 42 5.06 7.28 -24.11
N LEU A 43 4.45 8.31 -24.71
CA LEU A 43 3.51 8.13 -25.80
C LEU A 43 4.23 7.60 -27.05
N PRO A 44 3.65 6.59 -27.74
CA PRO A 44 4.20 6.12 -29.00
C PRO A 44 4.19 7.24 -30.03
N GLN A 45 5.23 7.29 -30.87
CA GLN A 45 5.33 8.32 -31.89
C GLN A 45 4.50 7.93 -33.10
N MET A 46 3.70 8.88 -33.60
CA MET A 46 2.90 8.63 -34.79
C MET A 46 3.83 8.49 -36.01
N PRO A 47 3.65 7.47 -36.86
CA PRO A 47 4.42 7.34 -38.09
C PRO A 47 4.23 8.56 -39.00
N SER A 48 5.30 9.07 -39.60
CA SER A 48 5.28 10.28 -40.44
C SER A 48 5.06 10.01 -41.93
N GLY A 49 4.90 8.74 -42.34
CA GLY A 49 4.83 8.32 -43.74
C GLY A 49 3.41 8.09 -44.28
N VAL A 50 3.31 7.83 -45.59
CA VAL A 50 2.06 7.41 -46.25
C VAL A 50 1.84 5.93 -45.90
N GLY A 51 1.20 5.72 -44.74
CA GLY A 51 1.14 4.45 -44.02
C GLY A 51 0.97 3.19 -44.87
N GLY A 52 1.90 2.25 -44.69
CA GLY A 52 1.76 0.85 -45.13
C GLY A 52 1.23 -0.07 -44.02
N ASN A 53 0.75 -1.26 -44.38
CA ASN A 53 0.26 -2.25 -43.40
C ASN A 53 1.33 -2.62 -42.35
N SER A 54 2.61 -2.66 -42.73
CA SER A 54 3.73 -2.92 -41.82
C SER A 54 3.94 -1.81 -40.78
N GLU A 55 3.86 -0.54 -41.19
CA GLU A 55 4.00 0.62 -40.29
C GLU A 55 2.83 0.69 -39.31
N ALA A 56 1.61 0.42 -39.79
CA ALA A 56 0.43 0.33 -38.95
C ALA A 56 0.55 -0.80 -37.91
N MET A 57 1.05 -1.97 -38.32
CA MET A 57 1.28 -3.09 -37.40
C MET A 57 2.35 -2.78 -36.34
N ALA A 58 3.44 -2.10 -36.71
CA ALA A 58 4.48 -1.69 -35.78
C ALA A 58 3.93 -0.69 -34.74
N TYR A 59 3.26 0.36 -35.19
CA TYR A 59 2.64 1.36 -34.31
C TYR A 59 1.60 0.73 -33.38
N ASN A 60 0.74 -0.16 -33.88
CA ASN A 60 -0.21 -0.91 -33.04
C ASN A 60 0.49 -1.78 -31.98
N GLY A 61 1.69 -2.29 -32.29
CA GLY A 61 2.57 -2.94 -31.31
C GLY A 61 2.96 -2.00 -30.18
N GLU A 62 3.46 -0.81 -30.52
CA GLU A 62 3.87 0.21 -29.54
C GLU A 62 2.68 0.70 -28.69
N VAL A 63 1.52 0.92 -29.30
CA VAL A 63 0.27 1.29 -28.60
C VAL A 63 -0.12 0.22 -27.58
N ARG A 64 0.00 -1.07 -27.93
CA ARG A 64 -0.28 -2.16 -26.97
C ARG A 64 0.68 -2.11 -25.77
N ILE A 65 1.97 -1.91 -26.01
CA ILE A 65 2.97 -1.79 -24.94
C ILE A 65 2.69 -0.56 -24.06
N TYR A 66 2.39 0.59 -24.68
CA TYR A 66 2.01 1.81 -23.98
C TYR A 66 0.80 1.57 -23.07
N ASN A 67 -0.26 0.95 -23.59
CA ASN A 67 -1.47 0.67 -22.83
C ASN A 67 -1.21 -0.23 -21.62
N GLN A 68 -0.35 -1.25 -21.76
CA GLN A 68 0.06 -2.10 -20.64
C GLN A 68 0.81 -1.30 -19.57
N LYS A 69 1.80 -0.50 -19.98
CA LYS A 69 2.56 0.35 -19.05
C LYS A 69 1.67 1.41 -18.38
N ALA A 70 0.69 1.95 -19.09
CA ALA A 70 -0.27 2.92 -18.57
C ALA A 70 -1.16 2.32 -17.48
N GLN A 71 -1.59 1.06 -17.62
CA GLN A 71 -2.33 0.35 -16.58
C GLN A 71 -1.49 0.17 -15.31
N VAL A 72 -0.23 -0.25 -15.48
CA VAL A 72 0.71 -0.40 -14.34
C VAL A 72 0.95 0.93 -13.64
N TYR A 73 1.19 2.00 -14.40
CA TYR A 73 1.37 3.34 -13.86
C TYR A 73 0.13 3.82 -13.09
N SER A 74 -1.06 3.67 -13.67
CA SER A 74 -2.33 4.06 -13.03
C SER A 74 -2.55 3.32 -11.72
N LYS A 75 -2.28 2.01 -11.69
CA LYS A 75 -2.35 1.23 -10.46
C LYS A 75 -1.36 1.73 -9.41
N CYS A 76 -0.11 1.97 -9.79
CA CYS A 76 0.92 2.48 -8.88
C CYS A 76 0.51 3.81 -8.23
N ILE A 77 0.00 4.76 -9.03
CA ILE A 77 -0.48 6.05 -8.52
C ILE A 77 -1.67 5.86 -7.58
N THR A 78 -2.61 4.98 -7.94
CA THR A 78 -3.77 4.66 -7.11
C THR A 78 -3.35 4.09 -5.76
N ASP A 79 -2.42 3.14 -5.75
CA ASP A 79 -1.89 2.53 -4.52
C ASP A 79 -1.23 3.60 -3.63
N TYR A 80 -0.40 4.47 -4.21
CA TYR A 80 0.24 5.58 -3.51
C TYR A 80 -0.79 6.54 -2.88
N MET A 81 -1.83 6.92 -3.63
CA MET A 81 -2.90 7.78 -3.13
C MET A 81 -3.70 7.13 -2.00
N ASN A 82 -4.01 5.83 -2.12
CA ASN A 82 -4.74 5.10 -1.11
C ASN A 82 -3.95 5.02 0.21
N THR A 83 -2.66 4.74 0.13
CA THR A 83 -1.77 4.79 1.30
C THR A 83 -1.71 6.20 1.90
N GLY A 84 -1.64 7.24 1.06
CA GLY A 84 -1.79 8.66 1.44
C GLY A 84 -3.01 8.94 2.28
N ASN A 85 -4.17 8.55 1.78
CA ASN A 85 -5.44 8.78 2.46
C ASN A 85 -5.53 8.00 3.78
N ALA A 86 -5.01 6.77 3.81
CA ALA A 86 -4.96 5.96 5.03
C ALA A 86 -4.05 6.59 6.11
N ASP A 87 -2.88 7.11 5.70
CA ASP A 87 -1.97 7.83 6.58
C ASP A 87 -2.64 9.08 7.20
N MET A 88 -3.31 9.89 6.36
CA MET A 88 -4.05 11.08 6.80
C MET A 88 -5.17 10.73 7.79
N ALA A 89 -5.92 9.65 7.53
CA ALA A 89 -6.96 9.20 8.44
C ALA A 89 -6.40 8.80 9.82
N ARG A 90 -5.24 8.11 9.84
CA ARG A 90 -4.57 7.76 11.10
C ARG A 90 -4.06 8.98 11.85
N ILE A 91 -3.48 9.96 11.16
CA ILE A 91 -3.07 11.24 11.76
C ILE A 91 -4.28 11.93 12.40
N GLN A 92 -5.39 12.04 11.68
CA GLN A 92 -6.60 12.69 12.19
C GLN A 92 -7.16 11.96 13.42
N ALA A 93 -7.16 10.63 13.41
CA ALA A 93 -7.58 9.84 14.56
C ALA A 93 -6.72 10.14 15.81
N ARG A 94 -5.39 10.18 15.66
CA ARG A 94 -4.48 10.51 16.77
C ARG A 94 -4.66 11.94 17.29
N ILE A 95 -4.91 12.90 16.40
CA ILE A 95 -5.22 14.28 16.80
C ILE A 95 -6.51 14.30 17.63
N ASN A 96 -7.56 13.62 17.17
CA ASN A 96 -8.83 13.57 17.88
C ASN A 96 -8.71 12.91 19.26
N GLU A 97 -7.92 11.83 19.37
CA GLU A 97 -7.60 11.18 20.64
C GLU A 97 -6.93 12.17 21.61
N ALA A 98 -5.92 12.93 21.16
CA ALA A 98 -5.22 13.91 21.98
C ALA A 98 -6.13 15.06 22.44
N VAL A 99 -7.03 15.54 21.55
CA VAL A 99 -8.02 16.56 21.90
C VAL A 99 -9.02 16.03 22.93
N ALA A 100 -9.48 14.79 22.79
CA ALA A 100 -10.36 14.17 23.76
C ALA A 100 -9.69 14.01 25.14
N GLU A 101 -8.42 13.61 25.19
CA GLU A 101 -7.65 13.53 26.44
C GLU A 101 -7.53 14.92 27.09
N ALA A 102 -7.23 15.95 26.31
CA ALA A 102 -7.10 17.32 26.82
C ALA A 102 -8.41 17.86 27.40
N ASN A 103 -9.55 17.57 26.76
CA ASN A 103 -10.88 18.01 27.20
C ASN A 103 -11.46 17.19 28.36
N ALA A 104 -10.91 16.00 28.64
CA ALA A 104 -11.32 15.16 29.76
C ALA A 104 -10.64 15.56 31.09
N ARG A 105 -9.80 16.61 31.07
CA ARG A 105 -9.18 17.22 32.25
C ARG A 105 -10.04 18.36 32.78
#